data_AF-A0A2V7P938-F1
#
_entry.id   AF-A0A2V7P938-F1
#
_cell.length_a   1.000
_cell.length_b   1.000
_cell.length_c   1.000
_cell.angle_alpha   90.00
_cell.angle_beta   90.00
_cell.angle_gamma   90.00
#
_symmetry.space_group_name_H-M   'P 1'
#
loop_
_entity.id
_entity.type
_entity.pdbx_description
1 polymer ?
#
loop_
_entity_poly.entity_id
_entity_poly.type
_entity_poly.pdbx_seq_one_letter_code
_entity_poly.pdbx_strand_id
1 'polypeptide(L)'
;MCRAGFRDCTLGGSHDVLWPSRNTVQRPAIAARRELRQADRPPASEWCRPRANLRLPVLCARGALVAGRPHDPMATTGAPPVVLIATAAEHSLAPLLGRNEYAVTEVHTGAEVLERAREFAPDAILLEAELPDMSGIDACRLLHADARVAQTVPILIVAPDKPTPEQRVAALRAGAWDFLRAPPTAGELSLNLEAYVQAKRSVDVALAAGLVDPATGLHSRSALARRARELGALMAREHGALACVVFALSSDLPVPKAGSLLAYAARLSDVVGVMSSSEFALLAPATNHAGAVKLAQRVGTVLCHTVGGAVLIPGATLRAGYDAVGNLGYSPIDPAELLARAMAAVRVGQAEPDCPWVRRFEVTAVPGGDGASVPRTTPPGFVLENRRTTR
;
A
#
# COMPACT_ATOMS: atom_id res chain seq x y z
N MET A 1 64.14 -3.26 -48.03
CA MET A 1 64.69 -4.24 -47.06
C MET A 1 64.54 -3.65 -45.67
N CYS A 2 63.48 -4.00 -44.95
CA CYS A 2 63.14 -3.34 -43.70
C CYS A 2 62.36 -4.28 -42.78
N ARG A 3 62.75 -4.22 -41.50
CA ARG A 3 61.99 -4.44 -40.26
C ARG A 3 61.88 -5.87 -39.68
N ALA A 4 62.48 -5.96 -38.49
CA ALA A 4 62.10 -6.75 -37.32
C ALA A 4 60.59 -7.06 -37.26
N GLY A 5 60.11 -8.19 -36.75
CA GLY A 5 60.64 -9.10 -35.73
C GLY A 5 59.54 -9.30 -34.70
N PHE A 6 59.20 -10.52 -34.31
CA PHE A 6 58.79 -10.94 -32.95
C PHE A 6 58.33 -12.40 -32.95
N ARG A 7 58.73 -13.13 -31.90
CA ARG A 7 58.38 -14.52 -31.59
C ARG A 7 57.14 -14.58 -30.68
N ASP A 8 56.46 -15.72 -30.80
CA ASP A 8 55.71 -16.52 -29.82
C ASP A 8 54.44 -15.99 -29.11
N CYS A 9 53.38 -16.75 -29.40
CA CYS A 9 52.34 -17.30 -28.53
C CYS A 9 51.35 -16.35 -27.84
N THR A 10 50.08 -16.36 -28.31
CA THR A 10 48.89 -16.55 -27.46
C THR A 10 47.58 -16.76 -28.25
N LEU A 11 46.75 -17.65 -27.71
CA LEU A 11 45.27 -17.68 -27.69
C LEU A 11 44.45 -18.27 -28.85
N GLY A 12 43.58 -19.21 -28.45
CA GLY A 12 42.16 -19.18 -28.81
C GLY A 12 41.63 -20.35 -29.64
N GLY A 13 41.10 -21.39 -28.98
CA GLY A 13 40.40 -22.48 -29.66
C GLY A 13 39.57 -23.31 -28.71
N SER A 14 38.40 -22.80 -28.30
CA SER A 14 37.37 -23.55 -27.57
C SER A 14 36.10 -23.63 -28.41
N HIS A 15 35.53 -24.83 -28.37
CA HIS A 15 34.37 -25.34 -29.10
C HIS A 15 33.10 -24.49 -28.96
N ASP A 16 32.40 -24.24 -30.09
CA ASP A 16 31.01 -23.80 -30.12
C ASP A 16 30.19 -24.73 -31.03
N VAL A 17 29.13 -25.31 -30.46
CA VAL A 17 28.20 -26.23 -31.10
C VAL A 17 26.84 -25.53 -31.30
N LEU A 18 26.54 -25.27 -32.57
CA LEU A 18 25.23 -25.26 -33.26
C LEU A 18 23.98 -24.68 -32.55
N TRP A 19 23.58 -23.48 -33.00
CA TRP A 19 22.21 -22.93 -32.93
C TRP A 19 21.65 -22.71 -34.35
N PRO A 20 20.40 -23.07 -34.70
CA PRO A 20 19.84 -22.75 -36.01
C PRO A 20 19.25 -21.33 -36.09
N SER A 21 19.49 -20.70 -37.23
CA SER A 21 19.29 -19.29 -37.57
C SER A 21 17.84 -18.84 -37.79
N ARG A 22 17.56 -17.65 -37.25
CA ARG A 22 16.79 -16.49 -37.78
C ARG A 22 15.79 -16.74 -38.92
N ASN A 23 14.52 -16.44 -38.64
CA ASN A 23 13.51 -16.13 -39.65
C ASN A 23 13.11 -14.65 -39.56
N THR A 24 13.04 -14.03 -40.73
CA THR A 24 13.03 -12.58 -40.98
C THR A 24 11.59 -12.14 -41.25
N VAL A 25 11.00 -11.27 -40.44
CA VAL A 25 9.73 -10.61 -40.79
C VAL A 25 10.01 -9.15 -41.17
N GLN A 26 9.68 -8.83 -42.41
CA GLN A 26 9.92 -7.57 -43.10
C GLN A 26 9.10 -6.40 -42.51
N ARG A 27 9.75 -5.24 -42.38
CA ARG A 27 9.13 -3.92 -42.19
C ARG A 27 8.62 -3.39 -43.53
N PRO A 28 7.44 -2.76 -43.64
CA PRO A 28 7.10 -1.99 -44.82
C PRO A 28 7.59 -0.53 -44.68
N ALA A 29 8.20 -0.06 -45.77
CA ALA A 29 8.73 1.28 -45.94
C ALA A 29 7.65 2.28 -46.34
N ILE A 30 7.87 3.53 -45.95
CA ILE A 30 7.11 4.73 -46.28
C ILE A 30 7.62 5.27 -47.64
N ALA A 31 6.73 5.43 -48.63
CA ALA A 31 6.72 6.58 -49.56
C ALA A 31 5.59 6.49 -50.62
N ALA A 32 4.73 7.51 -50.57
CA ALA A 32 4.05 8.22 -51.67
C ALA A 32 3.39 7.45 -52.83
N ARG A 33 2.06 7.57 -52.91
CA ARG A 33 1.39 7.88 -54.19
C ARG A 33 0.19 8.81 -53.96
N ARG A 34 0.20 9.87 -54.75
CA ARG A 34 -0.73 10.98 -54.90
C ARG A 34 -1.73 10.56 -55.97
N GLU A 35 -3.04 10.77 -55.71
CA GLU A 35 -4.10 11.17 -56.65
C GLU A 35 -5.51 10.65 -56.27
N LEU A 36 -6.30 11.60 -55.74
CA LEU A 36 -7.66 11.98 -56.17
C LEU A 36 -8.76 10.91 -56.31
N ARG A 37 -9.75 10.99 -55.40
CA ARG A 37 -11.22 11.11 -55.61
C ARG A 37 -11.84 11.42 -54.24
N GLN A 38 -12.05 12.70 -53.88
CA GLN A 38 -13.32 13.45 -54.00
C GLN A 38 -14.56 12.65 -53.57
N ALA A 39 -14.98 12.82 -52.30
CA ALA A 39 -16.37 13.01 -51.88
C ALA A 39 -16.44 13.36 -50.37
N ASP A 40 -17.11 14.47 -50.08
CA ASP A 40 -17.82 14.87 -48.85
C ASP A 40 -17.08 15.13 -47.54
N ARG A 41 -16.64 16.39 -47.38
CA ARG A 41 -16.61 17.09 -46.07
C ARG A 41 -17.54 18.31 -46.12
N PRO A 42 -18.43 18.53 -45.13
CA PRO A 42 -19.18 19.77 -45.04
C PRO A 42 -18.32 20.92 -44.49
N PRO A 43 -18.66 22.19 -44.78
CA PRO A 43 -17.83 23.34 -44.45
C PRO A 43 -17.91 23.73 -42.97
N ALA A 44 -16.76 24.08 -42.41
CA ALA A 44 -16.62 24.67 -41.09
C ALA A 44 -16.82 26.19 -41.16
N SER A 45 -18.05 26.66 -41.01
CA SER A 45 -18.35 28.05 -40.63
C SER A 45 -19.85 28.23 -40.39
N GLU A 46 -20.34 27.83 -39.22
CA GLU A 46 -21.63 28.31 -38.67
C GLU A 46 -21.89 27.62 -37.32
N TRP A 47 -21.31 28.12 -36.23
CA TRP A 47 -21.95 27.96 -34.91
C TRP A 47 -21.91 29.26 -34.15
N CYS A 48 -23.13 29.66 -33.78
CA CYS A 48 -23.55 30.96 -33.34
C CYS A 48 -22.94 31.41 -32.00
N ARG A 49 -22.83 32.74 -31.91
CA ARG A 49 -22.60 33.57 -30.73
C ARG A 49 -23.51 33.17 -29.54
N PRO A 50 -23.04 33.28 -28.28
CA PRO A 50 -23.91 33.10 -27.13
C PRO A 50 -24.90 34.27 -27.03
N ARG A 51 -26.20 33.97 -27.13
CA ARG A 51 -27.28 34.91 -26.78
C ARG A 51 -27.32 35.09 -25.27
N ALA A 52 -27.27 36.34 -24.86
CA ALA A 52 -27.61 36.80 -23.53
C ALA A 52 -29.08 36.49 -23.18
N ASN A 53 -29.33 36.39 -21.87
CA ASN A 53 -30.63 36.38 -21.19
C ASN A 53 -31.33 35.01 -21.03
N LEU A 54 -30.89 34.26 -20.01
CA LEU A 54 -31.79 33.49 -19.15
C LEU A 54 -31.35 33.67 -17.69
N ARG A 55 -32.14 34.44 -16.94
CA ARG A 55 -32.05 34.59 -15.49
C ARG A 55 -32.74 33.39 -14.86
N LEU A 56 -31.97 32.47 -14.30
CA LEU A 56 -32.46 31.50 -13.30
C LEU A 56 -31.93 31.94 -11.93
N PRO A 57 -32.75 31.94 -10.87
CA PRO A 57 -32.31 32.35 -9.55
C PRO A 57 -31.40 31.26 -8.99
N VAL A 58 -30.10 31.53 -8.92
CA VAL A 58 -29.20 30.80 -8.05
C VAL A 58 -29.61 31.15 -6.61
N LEU A 59 -30.29 30.22 -5.94
CA LEU A 59 -30.36 30.26 -4.48
C LEU A 59 -28.93 30.07 -3.97
N CYS A 60 -28.25 31.18 -3.73
CA CYS A 60 -27.04 31.21 -2.92
C CYS A 60 -27.42 30.83 -1.49
N ALA A 61 -27.39 29.54 -1.18
CA ALA A 61 -27.25 29.10 0.19
C ALA A 61 -25.88 29.61 0.67
N ARG A 62 -25.90 30.67 1.48
CA ARG A 62 -24.75 31.13 2.28
C ARG A 62 -24.39 30.03 3.28
N GLY A 63 -23.68 29.02 2.82
CA GLY A 63 -22.86 28.15 3.66
C GLY A 63 -21.52 28.85 3.85
N ALA A 64 -21.24 29.29 5.07
CA ALA A 64 -19.99 29.92 5.44
C ALA A 64 -18.81 29.04 4.98
N LEU A 65 -18.01 29.56 4.05
CA LEU A 65 -16.65 29.10 3.85
C LEU A 65 -15.92 29.39 5.17
N VAL A 66 -15.83 28.38 6.03
CA VAL A 66 -14.84 28.35 7.09
C VAL A 66 -13.50 28.34 6.37
N ALA A 67 -12.91 29.52 6.20
CA ALA A 67 -11.52 29.66 5.83
C ALA A 67 -10.74 28.91 6.91
N GLY A 68 -10.28 27.70 6.58
CA GLY A 68 -9.36 26.96 7.43
C GLY A 68 -8.18 27.87 7.72
N ARG A 69 -7.93 28.10 9.01
CA ARG A 69 -6.68 28.71 9.44
C ARG A 69 -5.52 27.93 8.80
N PRO A 70 -4.42 28.58 8.40
CA PRO A 70 -3.21 27.83 8.04
C PRO A 70 -2.89 26.90 9.21
N HIS A 71 -2.93 25.60 8.92
CA HIS A 71 -2.67 24.56 9.89
C HIS A 71 -1.19 24.71 10.30
N ASP A 72 -0.91 24.88 11.59
CA ASP A 72 0.45 24.74 12.11
C ASP A 72 0.97 23.34 11.70
N PRO A 73 2.12 23.24 11.02
CA PRO A 73 2.68 21.95 10.60
C PRO A 73 3.35 21.16 11.74
N MET A 74 3.23 21.60 13.00
CA MET A 74 4.09 21.15 14.11
C MET A 74 3.42 20.45 15.30
N ALA A 75 2.19 19.96 15.15
CA ALA A 75 1.58 19.12 16.19
C ALA A 75 1.29 17.72 15.65
N THR A 76 2.29 16.83 15.70
CA THR A 76 2.06 15.40 15.53
C THR A 76 1.45 14.84 16.81
N THR A 77 0.12 14.81 16.89
CA THR A 77 -0.60 14.03 17.91
C THR A 77 -0.59 12.55 17.52
N GLY A 78 0.58 11.93 17.62
CA GLY A 78 0.82 10.50 17.40
C GLY A 78 1.81 9.96 18.43
N ALA A 79 1.90 8.64 18.56
CA ALA A 79 2.92 8.00 19.41
C ALA A 79 4.33 8.50 19.04
N PRO A 80 5.25 8.62 20.02
CA PRO A 80 6.60 9.10 19.76
C PRO A 80 7.31 8.18 18.75
N PRO A 81 8.08 8.73 17.80
CA PRO A 81 8.81 7.93 16.81
C PRO A 81 9.75 6.92 17.48
N VAL A 82 9.79 5.71 16.93
CA VAL A 82 10.61 4.61 17.47
C VAL A 82 12.01 4.69 16.88
N VAL A 83 13.04 4.79 17.71
CA VAL A 83 14.44 4.81 17.28
C VAL A 83 15.14 3.57 17.82
N LEU A 84 15.73 2.79 16.93
CA LEU A 84 16.53 1.62 17.27
C LEU A 84 18.02 1.99 17.21
N ILE A 85 18.73 1.78 18.30
CA ILE A 85 20.16 2.08 18.43
C ILE A 85 20.92 0.78 18.58
N ALA A 86 21.92 0.54 17.73
CA ALA A 86 22.90 -0.53 17.88
C ALA A 86 24.27 0.09 18.12
N THR A 87 24.77 -0.02 19.34
CA THR A 87 26.09 0.49 19.76
C THR A 87 26.73 -0.49 20.71
N ALA A 88 28.07 -0.51 20.76
CA ALA A 88 28.78 -1.16 21.85
C ALA A 88 28.29 -0.60 23.19
N ALA A 89 28.21 -1.45 24.23
CA ALA A 89 27.66 -1.07 25.53
C ALA A 89 28.36 0.14 26.17
N GLU A 90 29.62 0.39 25.80
CA GLU A 90 30.45 1.49 26.28
C GLU A 90 30.14 2.84 25.59
N HIS A 91 29.43 2.82 24.46
CA HIS A 91 29.15 3.98 23.62
C HIS A 91 27.66 4.32 23.52
N SER A 92 26.89 4.03 24.58
CA SER A 92 25.44 4.24 24.58
C SER A 92 25.05 5.66 24.19
N LEU A 93 24.24 5.77 23.13
CA LEU A 93 23.71 7.03 22.61
C LEU A 93 22.29 7.32 23.10
N ALA A 94 21.64 6.36 23.77
CA ALA A 94 20.28 6.53 24.29
C ALA A 94 20.10 7.76 25.21
N PRO A 95 21.07 8.15 26.06
CA PRO A 95 20.94 9.34 26.92
C PRO A 95 20.86 10.67 26.14
N LEU A 96 21.35 10.70 24.90
CA LEU A 96 21.33 11.91 24.05
C LEU A 96 19.94 12.16 23.44
N LEU A 97 19.11 11.11 23.36
CA LEU A 97 17.75 11.20 22.86
C LEU A 97 16.81 11.39 24.05
N GLY A 98 16.30 12.61 24.22
CA GLY A 98 15.43 12.96 25.33
C GLY A 98 14.24 11.99 25.46
N ARG A 99 13.97 11.50 26.67
CA ARG A 99 12.95 10.48 26.98
C ARG A 99 11.51 10.82 26.53
N ASN A 100 11.24 12.08 26.18
CA ASN A 100 9.91 12.55 25.79
C ASN A 100 9.74 12.74 24.27
N GLU A 101 10.82 12.69 23.48
CA GLU A 101 10.76 12.96 22.03
C GLU A 101 10.75 11.68 21.19
N TYR A 102 11.45 10.64 21.64
CA TYR A 102 11.62 9.37 20.93
C TYR A 102 11.39 8.18 21.85
N ALA A 103 10.79 7.12 21.32
CA ALA A 103 10.75 5.80 21.95
C ALA A 103 12.03 5.04 21.55
N VAL A 104 13.01 5.00 22.44
CA VAL A 104 14.34 4.44 22.13
C VAL A 104 14.42 2.98 22.57
N THR A 105 14.87 2.12 21.67
CA THR A 105 15.31 0.75 21.98
C THR A 105 16.79 0.63 21.65
N GLU A 106 17.60 0.23 22.62
CA GLU A 106 19.03 0.02 22.44
C GLU A 106 19.36 -1.47 22.44
N VAL A 107 20.26 -1.87 21.55
CA VAL A 107 20.82 -3.21 21.40
C VAL A 107 22.33 -3.12 21.22
N HIS A 108 23.04 -4.23 21.39
CA HIS A 108 24.51 -4.21 21.48
C HIS A 108 25.22 -5.04 20.42
N THR A 109 24.48 -5.66 19.50
CA THR A 109 25.04 -6.47 18.41
C THR A 109 24.30 -6.23 17.09
N GLY A 110 24.96 -6.53 15.98
CA GLY A 110 24.38 -6.51 14.64
C GLY A 110 23.30 -7.58 14.47
N ALA A 111 23.44 -8.74 15.09
CA ALA A 111 22.40 -9.76 15.10
C ALA A 111 21.11 -9.26 15.78
N GLU A 112 21.23 -8.64 16.96
CA GLU A 112 20.07 -8.11 17.70
C GLU A 112 19.38 -6.98 16.94
N VAL A 113 20.12 -6.08 16.27
CA VAL A 113 19.48 -4.98 15.53
C VAL A 113 18.66 -5.50 14.35
N LEU A 114 19.12 -6.54 13.67
CA LEU A 114 18.39 -7.20 12.59
C LEU A 114 17.09 -7.84 13.09
N GLU A 115 17.12 -8.47 14.26
CA GLU A 115 15.93 -9.07 14.87
C GLU A 115 14.94 -7.99 15.32
N ARG A 116 15.40 -7.01 16.10
CA ARG A 116 14.54 -5.95 16.65
C ARG A 116 13.96 -5.04 15.57
N ALA A 117 14.68 -4.80 14.48
CA ALA A 117 14.14 -4.04 13.35
C ALA A 117 12.91 -4.71 12.73
N ARG A 118 12.85 -6.05 12.71
CA ARG A 118 11.71 -6.82 12.19
C ARG A 118 10.50 -6.77 13.13
N GLU A 119 10.76 -6.72 14.44
CA GLU A 119 9.71 -6.77 15.47
C GLU A 119 9.07 -5.40 15.69
N PHE A 120 9.89 -4.34 15.77
CA PHE A 120 9.42 -3.02 16.22
C PHE A 120 9.10 -2.03 15.10
N ALA A 121 9.45 -2.34 13.85
CA ALA A 121 9.26 -1.45 12.69
C ALA A 121 9.70 0.00 13.00
N PRO A 122 11.00 0.23 13.30
CA PRO A 122 11.49 1.52 13.76
C PRO A 122 11.32 2.64 12.71
N ASP A 123 11.20 3.88 13.17
CA ASP A 123 11.18 5.08 12.33
C ASP A 123 12.58 5.57 11.95
N ALA A 124 13.61 5.15 12.70
CA ALA A 124 15.02 5.37 12.37
C ALA A 124 15.91 4.32 13.04
N ILE A 125 17.06 4.03 12.41
CA ILE A 125 18.08 3.13 12.97
C ILE A 125 19.41 3.88 13.06
N LEU A 126 20.03 3.86 14.24
CA LEU A 126 21.40 4.31 14.49
C LEU A 126 22.29 3.08 14.64
N LEU A 127 23.31 2.94 13.79
CA LEU A 127 24.27 1.83 13.83
C LEU A 127 25.67 2.36 14.11
N GLU A 128 26.32 1.84 15.12
CA GLU A 128 27.76 2.04 15.27
C GLU A 128 28.52 1.36 14.12
N ALA A 129 29.56 2.02 13.61
CA ALA A 129 30.34 1.53 12.48
C ALA A 129 31.04 0.20 12.80
N GLU A 130 31.40 0.00 14.06
CA GLU A 130 31.99 -1.23 14.59
C GLU A 130 31.07 -1.80 15.66
N LEU A 131 30.45 -2.96 15.40
CA LEU A 131 29.70 -3.73 16.39
C LEU A 131 30.51 -4.99 16.77
N PRO A 132 30.22 -5.62 17.93
CA PRO A 132 31.01 -6.76 18.41
C PRO A 132 31.06 -7.98 17.47
N ASP A 133 30.02 -8.17 16.65
CA ASP A 133 29.81 -9.34 15.79
C ASP A 133 29.94 -9.04 14.28
N MET A 134 29.73 -7.79 13.84
CA MET A 134 29.85 -7.38 12.45
C MET A 134 30.11 -5.87 12.30
N SER A 135 30.51 -5.43 11.10
CA SER A 135 30.56 -3.99 10.80
C SER A 135 29.14 -3.41 10.66
N GLY A 136 28.95 -2.18 11.12
CA GLY A 136 27.71 -1.41 10.91
C GLY A 136 27.35 -1.23 9.44
N ILE A 137 28.34 -1.19 8.53
CA ILE A 137 28.09 -1.15 7.08
C ILE A 137 27.50 -2.46 6.57
N ASP A 138 27.98 -3.60 7.09
CA ASP A 138 27.44 -4.91 6.73
C ASP A 138 26.05 -5.13 7.33
N ALA A 139 25.83 -4.71 8.59
CA ALA A 139 24.52 -4.69 9.21
C ALA A 139 23.53 -3.82 8.42
N CYS A 140 23.95 -2.63 7.96
CA CYS A 140 23.16 -1.76 7.10
C CYS A 140 22.75 -2.46 5.80
N ARG A 141 23.69 -3.15 5.13
CA ARG A 141 23.41 -3.90 3.90
C ARG A 141 22.38 -5.02 4.14
N LEU A 142 22.49 -5.73 5.26
CA LEU A 142 21.55 -6.79 5.64
C LEU A 142 20.16 -6.24 5.95
N LEU A 143 20.06 -5.14 6.71
CA LEU A 143 18.80 -4.45 7.01
C LEU A 143 18.13 -3.96 5.73
N HIS A 144 18.89 -3.35 4.81
CA HIS A 144 18.35 -2.82 3.57
C HIS A 144 17.86 -3.91 2.61
N ALA A 145 18.44 -5.12 2.66
CA ALA A 145 18.04 -6.26 1.85
C ALA A 145 16.85 -7.06 2.44
N ASP A 146 16.50 -6.86 3.73
CA ASP A 146 15.42 -7.60 4.38
C ASP A 146 14.05 -6.97 4.07
N ALA A 147 13.20 -7.69 3.34
CA ALA A 147 11.87 -7.22 2.96
C ALA A 147 10.91 -6.96 4.14
N ARG A 148 11.25 -7.44 5.35
CA ARG A 148 10.48 -7.16 6.57
C ARG A 148 10.82 -5.80 7.18
N VAL A 149 11.93 -5.19 6.79
CA VAL A 149 12.32 -3.83 7.19
C VAL A 149 11.93 -2.90 6.06
N ALA A 150 11.19 -1.82 6.37
CA ALA A 150 10.77 -0.89 5.33
C ALA A 150 12.00 -0.17 4.73
N GLN A 151 12.10 -0.17 3.39
CA GLN A 151 13.20 0.49 2.67
C GLN A 151 13.24 2.02 2.90
N THR A 152 12.15 2.59 3.40
CA THR A 152 12.05 4.01 3.75
C THR A 152 12.68 4.34 5.11
N VAL A 153 13.03 3.34 5.91
CA VAL A 153 13.64 3.56 7.23
C VAL A 153 15.04 4.14 7.06
N PRO A 154 15.33 5.33 7.61
CA PRO A 154 16.65 5.93 7.58
C PRO A 154 17.60 5.13 8.48
N ILE A 155 18.72 4.70 7.89
CA ILE A 155 19.81 4.05 8.61
C ILE A 155 20.98 5.03 8.66
N LEU A 156 21.38 5.43 9.86
CA LEU A 156 22.48 6.35 10.11
C LEU A 156 23.63 5.58 10.74
N ILE A 157 24.81 5.65 10.13
CA ILE A 157 26.01 5.04 10.70
C ILE A 157 26.75 6.10 11.53
N VAL A 158 27.19 5.73 12.73
CA VAL A 158 27.94 6.58 13.65
C VAL A 158 29.30 5.94 13.96
N ALA A 159 30.37 6.72 13.97
CA ALA A 159 31.70 6.25 14.40
C ALA A 159 32.40 7.30 15.27
N PRO A 160 33.21 6.92 16.27
CA PRO A 160 33.93 7.89 17.11
C PRO A 160 34.87 8.80 16.30
N ASP A 161 35.48 8.25 15.25
CA ASP A 161 36.35 8.98 14.35
C ASP A 161 35.58 9.55 13.15
N LYS A 162 36.18 10.57 12.53
CA LYS A 162 35.64 11.13 11.29
C LYS A 162 35.74 10.04 10.19
N PRO A 163 34.64 9.72 9.49
CA PRO A 163 34.68 8.69 8.45
C PRO A 163 35.62 9.13 7.32
N THR A 164 36.42 8.18 6.85
CA THR A 164 37.19 8.36 5.62
C THR A 164 36.25 8.52 4.42
N PRO A 165 36.69 9.20 3.33
CA PRO A 165 35.89 9.29 2.11
C PRO A 165 35.42 7.92 1.59
N GLU A 166 36.28 6.90 1.68
CA GLU A 166 36.00 5.53 1.24
C GLU A 166 34.93 4.87 2.10
N GLN A 167 35.01 5.00 3.43
CA GLN A 167 34.01 4.50 4.36
C GLN A 167 32.65 5.18 4.14
N ARG A 168 32.63 6.50 3.92
CA ARG A 168 31.40 7.23 3.62
C ARG A 168 30.76 6.73 2.33
N VAL A 169 31.53 6.54 1.26
CA VAL A 169 31.02 5.99 0.01
C VAL A 169 30.51 4.56 0.19
N ALA A 170 31.21 3.73 0.96
CA ALA A 170 30.80 2.36 1.24
C ALA A 170 29.48 2.29 2.02
N ALA A 171 29.31 3.15 3.04
CA ALA A 171 28.08 3.26 3.81
C ALA A 171 26.89 3.67 2.95
N LEU A 172 27.02 4.74 2.15
CA LEU A 172 25.95 5.19 1.26
C LEU A 172 25.58 4.14 0.22
N ARG A 173 26.57 3.41 -0.33
CA ARG A 173 26.32 2.28 -1.24
C ARG A 173 25.64 1.09 -0.57
N ALA A 174 25.81 0.92 0.73
CA ALA A 174 25.13 -0.12 1.50
C ALA A 174 23.66 0.23 1.82
N GLY A 175 23.24 1.48 1.55
CA GLY A 175 21.88 1.96 1.81
C GLY A 175 21.77 2.87 3.04
N ALA A 176 22.90 3.27 3.65
CA ALA A 176 22.88 4.25 4.73
C ALA A 176 22.47 5.62 4.19
N TRP A 177 21.69 6.36 4.98
CA TRP A 177 21.28 7.73 4.66
C TRP A 177 22.35 8.74 5.04
N ASP A 178 23.13 8.46 6.08
CA ASP A 178 24.31 9.24 6.41
C ASP A 178 25.35 8.43 7.21
N PHE A 179 26.56 8.98 7.26
CA PHE A 179 27.67 8.52 8.10
C PHE A 179 28.18 9.70 8.94
N LEU A 180 27.82 9.70 10.22
CA LEU A 180 28.10 10.74 11.20
C LEU A 180 29.31 10.38 12.07
N ARG A 181 29.99 11.42 12.57
CA ARG A 181 30.98 11.28 13.63
C ARG A 181 30.28 11.35 14.99
N ALA A 182 30.63 10.42 15.88
CA ALA A 182 30.20 10.36 17.26
C ALA A 182 31.20 11.04 18.22
N PRO A 183 30.73 11.60 19.35
CA PRO A 183 29.32 11.88 19.62
C PRO A 183 28.88 13.14 18.85
N PRO A 184 27.79 13.11 18.06
CA PRO A 184 27.10 14.36 17.72
C PRO A 184 26.65 15.02 19.01
N THR A 185 26.58 16.35 19.03
CA THR A 185 25.91 17.02 20.16
C THR A 185 24.45 16.56 20.23
N ALA A 186 23.84 16.55 21.42
CA ALA A 186 22.45 16.14 21.57
C ALA A 186 21.51 16.90 20.62
N GLY A 187 21.78 18.21 20.41
CA GLY A 187 21.03 19.04 19.46
C GLY A 187 21.25 18.69 17.99
N GLU A 188 22.47 18.32 17.59
CA GLU A 188 22.73 17.87 16.21
C GLU A 188 22.06 16.53 15.93
N LEU A 189 22.13 15.58 16.87
CA LEU A 189 21.50 14.27 16.70
C LEU A 189 19.98 14.39 16.65
N SER A 190 19.38 15.20 17.53
CA SER A 190 17.92 15.40 17.54
C SER A 190 17.43 16.08 16.25
N LEU A 191 18.13 17.11 15.76
CA LEU A 191 17.79 17.79 14.50
C LEU A 191 17.94 16.86 13.28
N ASN A 192 19.00 16.06 13.23
CA ASN A 192 19.19 15.09 12.16
C ASN A 192 18.07 14.03 12.18
N LEU A 193 17.80 13.45 13.35
CA LEU A 193 16.71 12.46 13.48
C LEU A 193 15.36 13.06 13.13
N GLU A 194 15.06 14.28 13.58
CA GLU A 194 13.81 14.97 13.22
C GLU A 194 13.69 15.13 11.70
N ALA A 195 14.75 15.60 11.04
CA ALA A 195 14.76 15.77 9.59
C ALA A 195 14.58 14.44 8.84
N TYR A 196 15.27 13.37 9.25
CA TYR A 196 15.18 12.07 8.59
C TYR A 196 13.86 11.35 8.85
N VAL A 197 13.36 11.38 10.09
CA VAL A 197 12.04 10.83 10.43
C VAL A 197 10.95 11.58 9.66
N GLN A 198 11.05 12.91 9.54
CA GLN A 198 10.09 13.70 8.77
C GLN A 198 10.17 13.39 7.27
N ALA A 199 11.36 13.19 6.72
CA ALA A 199 11.54 12.75 5.33
C ALA A 199 10.91 11.37 5.09
N LYS A 200 11.19 10.40 5.98
CA LYS A 200 10.59 9.06 5.95
C LYS A 200 9.07 9.13 5.99
N ARG A 201 8.49 9.89 6.94
CA ARG A 201 7.04 10.09 7.04
C ARG A 201 6.45 10.70 5.78
N SER A 202 7.13 11.67 5.16
CA SER A 202 6.68 12.30 3.91
C SER A 202 6.64 11.28 2.76
N VAL A 203 7.67 10.43 2.66
CA VAL A 203 7.73 9.34 1.68
C VAL A 203 6.63 8.30 1.96
N ASP A 204 6.46 7.89 3.22
CA ASP A 204 5.41 6.93 3.62
C ASP A 204 4.01 7.46 3.28
N VAL A 205 3.74 8.75 3.53
CA VAL A 205 2.46 9.39 3.16
C VAL A 205 2.29 9.39 1.65
N ALA A 206 3.33 9.72 0.89
CA ALA A 206 3.28 9.71 -0.57
C ALA A 206 3.06 8.29 -1.13
N LEU A 207 3.72 7.28 -0.57
CA LEU A 207 3.54 5.87 -0.94
C LEU A 207 2.15 5.37 -0.56
N ALA A 208 1.65 5.72 0.63
CA ALA A 208 0.30 5.39 1.06
C ALA A 208 -0.79 6.08 0.21
N ALA A 209 -0.52 7.28 -0.28
CA ALA A 209 -1.37 8.01 -1.24
C ALA A 209 -1.23 7.48 -2.68
N GLY A 210 -0.14 6.76 -2.98
CA GLY A 210 0.08 6.09 -4.25
C GLY A 210 -1.04 5.11 -4.58
N LEU A 211 -1.42 4.99 -5.85
CA LEU A 211 -2.55 4.15 -6.26
C LEU A 211 -2.20 2.66 -6.39
N VAL A 212 -0.91 2.34 -6.37
CA VAL A 212 -0.35 1.01 -6.59
C VAL A 212 0.76 0.80 -5.58
N ASP A 213 0.76 -0.36 -4.93
CA ASP A 213 1.84 -0.82 -4.09
C ASP A 213 3.06 -1.18 -4.95
N PRO A 214 4.24 -0.58 -4.73
CA PRO A 214 5.40 -0.79 -5.58
C PRO A 214 6.02 -2.18 -5.43
N ALA A 215 5.81 -2.87 -4.31
CA ALA A 215 6.39 -4.19 -4.08
C ALA A 215 5.61 -5.27 -4.84
N THR A 216 4.28 -5.16 -4.93
CA THR A 216 3.44 -6.17 -5.57
C THR A 216 2.82 -5.75 -6.90
N GLY A 217 2.80 -4.47 -7.22
CA GLY A 217 2.08 -3.91 -8.37
C GLY A 217 0.55 -3.95 -8.22
N LEU A 218 0.02 -4.24 -7.03
CA LEU A 218 -1.42 -4.30 -6.75
C LEU A 218 -1.94 -2.96 -6.23
N HIS A 219 -3.25 -2.80 -6.08
CA HIS A 219 -3.80 -1.58 -5.51
C HIS A 219 -3.38 -1.38 -4.05
N SER A 220 -2.97 -0.16 -3.71
CA SER A 220 -2.78 0.25 -2.31
C SER A 220 -4.11 0.29 -1.56
N ARG A 221 -4.06 0.44 -0.23
CA ARG A 221 -5.27 0.60 0.59
C ARG A 221 -6.11 1.82 0.18
N SER A 222 -5.47 2.95 -0.10
CA SER A 222 -6.16 4.17 -0.56
C SER A 222 -6.80 3.97 -1.93
N ALA A 223 -6.11 3.26 -2.84
CA ALA A 223 -6.67 2.90 -4.14
C ALA A 223 -7.83 1.93 -4.03
N LEU A 224 -7.76 0.93 -3.17
CA LEU A 224 -8.87 0.01 -2.90
C LEU A 224 -10.08 0.76 -2.37
N ALA A 225 -9.92 1.68 -1.42
CA ALA A 225 -11.02 2.50 -0.91
C ALA A 225 -11.66 3.34 -2.02
N ARG A 226 -10.84 3.94 -2.91
CA ARG A 226 -11.34 4.67 -4.08
C ARG A 226 -12.10 3.75 -5.04
N ARG A 227 -11.53 2.59 -5.38
CA ARG A 227 -12.15 1.59 -6.26
C ARG A 227 -13.43 1.02 -5.67
N ALA A 228 -13.49 0.80 -4.37
CA ALA A 228 -14.71 0.37 -3.67
C ALA A 228 -15.83 1.40 -3.88
N ARG A 229 -15.54 2.70 -3.76
CA ARG A 229 -16.54 3.76 -4.02
C ARG A 229 -16.95 3.84 -5.48
N GLU A 230 -16.00 3.72 -6.41
CA GLU A 230 -16.28 3.69 -7.86
C GLU A 230 -17.20 2.51 -8.22
N LEU A 231 -16.84 1.30 -7.80
CA LEU A 231 -17.63 0.09 -8.01
C LEU A 231 -18.95 0.14 -7.26
N GLY A 232 -18.97 0.66 -6.04
CA GLY A 232 -20.18 0.76 -5.25
C GLY A 232 -21.17 1.75 -5.85
N ALA A 233 -20.70 2.87 -6.39
CA ALA A 233 -21.55 3.81 -7.15
C ALA A 233 -22.13 3.16 -8.41
N LEU A 234 -21.35 2.31 -9.11
CA LEU A 234 -21.83 1.54 -10.26
C LEU A 234 -22.89 0.52 -9.82
N MET A 235 -22.61 -0.29 -8.80
CA MET A 235 -23.52 -1.32 -8.29
C MET A 235 -24.79 -0.70 -7.68
N ALA A 236 -24.72 0.47 -7.06
CA ALA A 236 -25.90 1.19 -6.58
C ALA A 236 -26.85 1.56 -7.73
N ARG A 237 -26.31 1.95 -8.90
CA ARG A 237 -27.12 2.27 -10.10
C ARG A 237 -27.75 1.02 -10.71
N GLU A 238 -27.04 -0.09 -10.69
CA GLU A 238 -27.50 -1.36 -11.24
C GLU A 238 -28.33 -2.19 -10.24
N HIS A 239 -28.55 -1.68 -9.03
CA HIS A 239 -29.14 -2.44 -7.91
C HIS A 239 -28.40 -3.76 -7.64
N GLY A 240 -27.09 -3.76 -7.92
CA GLY A 240 -26.19 -4.91 -7.81
C GLY A 240 -25.59 -5.07 -6.42
N ALA A 241 -24.97 -6.24 -6.23
CA ALA A 241 -24.25 -6.59 -5.01
C ALA A 241 -22.78 -6.17 -5.08
N LEU A 242 -22.15 -5.93 -3.93
CA LEU A 242 -20.71 -5.72 -3.82
C LEU A 242 -20.20 -6.46 -2.59
N ALA A 243 -19.14 -7.25 -2.77
CA ALA A 243 -18.46 -7.94 -1.68
C ALA A 243 -17.01 -7.46 -1.56
N CYS A 244 -16.49 -7.52 -0.34
CA CYS A 244 -15.07 -7.40 -0.05
C CYS A 244 -14.61 -8.63 0.73
N VAL A 245 -13.58 -9.31 0.25
CA VAL A 245 -12.95 -10.45 0.92
C VAL A 245 -11.49 -10.09 1.23
N VAL A 246 -11.08 -10.25 2.49
CA VAL A 246 -9.71 -10.06 2.96
C VAL A 246 -9.12 -11.41 3.32
N PHE A 247 -7.96 -11.73 2.78
CA PHE A 247 -7.18 -12.92 3.09
C PHE A 247 -5.99 -12.53 3.97
N ALA A 248 -5.86 -13.15 5.13
CA ALA A 248 -4.70 -13.03 6.01
C ALA A 248 -3.87 -14.31 5.94
N LEU A 249 -2.61 -14.16 5.53
CA LEU A 249 -1.65 -15.23 5.37
C LEU A 249 -0.71 -15.26 6.59
N SER A 250 -0.54 -16.42 7.21
CA SER A 250 0.43 -16.62 8.29
C SER A 250 1.73 -17.26 7.79
N SER A 251 1.86 -17.52 6.49
CA SER A 251 3.05 -18.11 5.87
C SER A 251 4.03 -17.05 5.38
N ASP A 252 5.33 -17.37 5.40
CA ASP A 252 6.44 -16.58 4.82
C ASP A 252 6.43 -16.52 3.27
N LEU A 253 5.26 -16.65 2.64
CA LEU A 253 5.16 -16.51 1.19
C LEU A 253 5.54 -15.08 0.81
N PRO A 254 6.49 -14.86 -0.13
CA PRO A 254 6.85 -13.51 -0.54
C PRO A 254 5.63 -12.74 -1.04
N VAL A 255 5.43 -11.53 -0.52
CA VAL A 255 4.29 -10.64 -0.81
C VAL A 255 4.00 -10.51 -2.32
N PRO A 256 5.00 -10.36 -3.22
CA PRO A 256 4.74 -10.26 -4.66
C PRO A 256 4.13 -11.55 -5.25
N LYS A 257 4.52 -12.72 -4.74
CA LYS A 257 4.02 -14.02 -5.19
C LYS A 257 2.59 -14.25 -4.71
N ALA A 258 2.30 -13.92 -3.45
CA ALA A 258 0.94 -13.95 -2.91
C ALA A 258 -0.02 -13.06 -3.73
N GLY A 259 0.41 -11.82 -4.01
CA GLY A 259 -0.36 -10.88 -4.80
C GLY A 259 -0.65 -11.36 -6.23
N SER A 260 0.35 -11.98 -6.88
CA SER A 260 0.19 -12.52 -8.24
C SER A 260 -0.81 -13.68 -8.31
N LEU A 261 -0.80 -14.57 -7.31
CA LEU A 261 -1.74 -15.70 -7.23
C LEU A 261 -3.18 -15.22 -7.01
N LEU A 262 -3.36 -14.19 -6.17
CA LEU A 262 -4.65 -13.56 -5.93
C LEU A 262 -5.20 -12.91 -7.20
N ALA A 263 -4.37 -12.14 -7.90
CA ALA A 263 -4.74 -11.54 -9.18
C ALA A 263 -5.11 -12.59 -10.23
N TYR A 264 -4.42 -13.73 -10.25
CA TYR A 264 -4.72 -14.84 -11.16
C TYR A 264 -6.04 -15.55 -10.84
N ALA A 265 -6.38 -15.72 -9.55
CA ALA A 265 -7.61 -16.40 -9.11
C ALA A 265 -8.87 -15.49 -9.12
N ALA A 266 -8.65 -14.18 -9.19
CA ALA A 266 -9.68 -13.15 -9.29
C ALA A 266 -10.25 -13.06 -10.71
N ARG A 267 -11.50 -12.58 -10.84
CA ARG A 267 -12.08 -12.25 -12.14
C ARG A 267 -11.48 -10.93 -12.66
N LEU A 268 -11.56 -10.71 -13.97
CA LEU A 268 -11.17 -9.42 -14.58
C LEU A 268 -11.92 -8.21 -14.00
N SER A 269 -13.14 -8.41 -13.50
CA SER A 269 -13.96 -7.38 -12.86
C SER A 269 -13.59 -7.13 -11.40
N ASP A 270 -12.84 -8.04 -10.79
CA ASP A 270 -12.47 -7.95 -9.39
C ASP A 270 -11.26 -7.02 -9.24
N VAL A 271 -11.16 -6.35 -8.09
CA VAL A 271 -10.04 -5.45 -7.78
C VAL A 271 -9.25 -6.04 -6.62
N VAL A 272 -7.97 -6.32 -6.86
CA VAL A 272 -7.07 -6.90 -5.86
C VAL A 272 -6.10 -5.83 -5.35
N GLY A 273 -5.86 -5.81 -4.04
CA GLY A 273 -4.92 -4.89 -3.42
C GLY A 273 -4.34 -5.38 -2.11
N VAL A 274 -3.32 -4.67 -1.64
CA VAL A 274 -2.56 -4.97 -0.42
C VAL A 274 -3.10 -4.12 0.73
N MET A 275 -3.36 -4.76 1.87
CA MET A 275 -3.74 -4.09 3.13
C MET A 275 -2.55 -3.97 4.07
N SER A 276 -1.73 -5.02 4.14
CA SER A 276 -0.51 -5.09 4.93
C SER A 276 0.44 -6.11 4.29
N SER A 277 1.59 -6.37 4.91
CA SER A 277 2.55 -7.38 4.44
C SER A 277 1.99 -8.81 4.39
N SER A 278 0.92 -9.09 5.14
CA SER A 278 0.29 -10.42 5.22
C SER A 278 -1.20 -10.44 4.91
N GLU A 279 -1.82 -9.27 4.68
CA GLU A 279 -3.25 -9.14 4.41
C GLU A 279 -3.50 -8.56 3.01
N PHE A 280 -4.35 -9.23 2.24
CA PHE A 280 -4.71 -8.83 0.88
C PHE A 280 -6.23 -8.75 0.75
N ALA A 281 -6.72 -7.75 0.04
CA ALA A 281 -8.16 -7.54 -0.17
C ALA A 281 -8.55 -7.74 -1.64
N LEU A 282 -9.76 -8.25 -1.84
CA LEU A 282 -10.40 -8.45 -3.12
C LEU A 282 -11.81 -7.84 -3.08
N LEU A 283 -12.06 -6.84 -3.91
CA LEU A 283 -13.38 -6.26 -4.14
C LEU A 283 -14.04 -6.95 -5.32
N ALA A 284 -15.20 -7.55 -5.10
CA ALA A 284 -15.93 -8.33 -6.09
C ALA A 284 -17.29 -7.68 -6.39
N PRO A 285 -17.43 -6.96 -7.51
CA PRO A 285 -18.73 -6.45 -7.94
C PRO A 285 -19.66 -7.61 -8.33
N ALA A 286 -20.97 -7.35 -8.33
CA ALA A 286 -22.02 -8.33 -8.58
C ALA A 286 -21.91 -9.61 -7.71
N THR A 287 -21.40 -9.46 -6.49
CA THR A 287 -21.14 -10.59 -5.57
C THR A 287 -21.82 -10.34 -4.23
N ASN A 288 -22.73 -11.24 -3.85
CA ASN A 288 -23.43 -11.23 -2.56
C ASN A 288 -22.72 -12.12 -1.52
N HIS A 289 -23.30 -12.30 -0.32
CA HIS A 289 -22.68 -13.12 0.72
C HIS A 289 -22.34 -14.55 0.25
N ALA A 290 -23.26 -15.26 -0.38
CA ALA A 290 -23.01 -16.61 -0.87
C ALA A 290 -21.92 -16.65 -1.97
N GLY A 291 -21.89 -15.64 -2.84
CA GLY A 291 -20.84 -15.48 -3.84
C GLY A 291 -19.47 -15.19 -3.21
N ALA A 292 -19.41 -14.39 -2.14
CA ALA A 292 -18.18 -14.07 -1.43
C ALA A 292 -17.55 -15.32 -0.80
N VAL A 293 -18.36 -16.21 -0.22
CA VAL A 293 -17.89 -17.51 0.31
C VAL A 293 -17.30 -18.39 -0.80
N LYS A 294 -18.00 -18.52 -1.93
CA LYS A 294 -17.49 -19.30 -3.09
C LYS A 294 -16.21 -18.71 -3.67
N LEU A 295 -16.11 -17.40 -3.74
CA LEU A 295 -14.91 -16.68 -4.15
C LEU A 295 -13.75 -16.97 -3.19
N ALA A 296 -13.99 -16.87 -1.87
CA ALA A 296 -13.01 -17.19 -0.86
C ALA A 296 -12.49 -18.62 -1.01
N GLN A 297 -13.38 -19.60 -1.14
CA GLN A 297 -13.02 -21.01 -1.35
C GLN A 297 -12.19 -21.24 -2.61
N ARG A 298 -12.56 -20.63 -3.74
CA ARG A 298 -11.81 -20.73 -5.00
C ARG A 298 -10.39 -20.18 -4.85
N VAL A 299 -10.25 -18.97 -4.30
CA VAL A 299 -8.95 -18.30 -4.12
C VAL A 299 -8.10 -19.04 -3.08
N GLY A 300 -8.71 -19.46 -1.96
CA GLY A 300 -8.04 -20.21 -0.91
C GLY A 300 -7.47 -21.54 -1.41
N THR A 301 -8.18 -22.22 -2.31
CA THR A 301 -7.68 -23.45 -2.96
C THR A 301 -6.38 -23.18 -3.72
N VAL A 302 -6.32 -22.11 -4.51
CA VAL A 302 -5.10 -21.73 -5.28
C VAL A 302 -3.94 -21.37 -4.36
N LEU A 303 -4.20 -20.59 -3.30
CA LEU A 303 -3.18 -20.18 -2.34
C LEU A 303 -2.60 -21.39 -1.60
N CYS A 304 -3.44 -22.30 -1.12
CA CYS A 304 -2.99 -23.45 -0.35
C CYS A 304 -2.22 -24.48 -1.18
N HIS A 305 -2.59 -24.69 -2.46
CA HIS A 305 -1.80 -25.51 -3.38
C HIS A 305 -0.38 -24.98 -3.58
N THR A 306 -0.17 -23.66 -3.44
CA THR A 306 1.13 -23.03 -3.66
C THR A 306 1.97 -22.92 -2.38
N VAL A 307 1.32 -22.78 -1.21
CA VAL A 307 1.96 -22.63 0.10
C VAL A 307 2.28 -24.00 0.74
N GLY A 308 1.73 -25.10 0.24
CA GLY A 308 2.06 -26.46 0.72
C GLY A 308 1.47 -26.82 2.08
N GLY A 309 0.30 -26.27 2.41
CA GLY A 309 -0.41 -26.53 3.68
C GLY A 309 -1.83 -27.04 3.46
N ALA A 310 -2.23 -28.06 4.22
CA ALA A 310 -3.62 -28.51 4.27
C ALA A 310 -4.51 -27.39 4.83
N VAL A 311 -5.52 -26.98 4.07
CA VAL A 311 -6.52 -25.91 4.36
C VAL A 311 -7.33 -26.17 5.66
N LEU A 312 -7.09 -27.28 6.37
CA LEU A 312 -8.07 -27.93 7.24
C LEU A 312 -7.48 -28.45 8.57
N ILE A 313 -6.60 -27.71 9.24
CA ILE A 313 -6.09 -28.06 10.59
C ILE A 313 -6.12 -26.83 11.52
N PRO A 314 -6.47 -27.00 12.83
CA PRO A 314 -6.24 -25.97 13.85
C PRO A 314 -4.77 -25.50 13.84
N GLY A 315 -4.54 -24.19 13.64
CA GLY A 315 -3.22 -23.60 13.37
C GLY A 315 -3.08 -22.93 11.98
N ALA A 316 -4.19 -22.76 11.26
CA ALA A 316 -4.31 -22.33 9.87
C ALA A 316 -3.33 -21.23 9.39
N THR A 317 -2.63 -21.54 8.30
CA THR A 317 -1.75 -20.65 7.52
C THR A 317 -2.50 -19.61 6.68
N LEU A 318 -3.83 -19.75 6.53
CA LEU A 318 -4.69 -18.84 5.79
C LEU A 318 -6.02 -18.65 6.53
N ARG A 319 -6.41 -17.40 6.73
CA ARG A 319 -7.76 -17.00 7.20
C ARG A 319 -8.37 -16.02 6.21
N ALA A 320 -9.68 -16.01 6.10
CA ALA A 320 -10.40 -15.01 5.32
C ALA A 320 -11.52 -14.37 6.13
N GLY A 321 -11.68 -13.07 5.94
CA GLY A 321 -12.78 -12.28 6.47
C GLY A 321 -13.51 -11.59 5.33
N TYR A 322 -14.83 -11.50 5.37
CA TYR A 322 -15.57 -10.81 4.32
C TYR A 322 -16.77 -10.04 4.86
N ASP A 323 -17.15 -9.02 4.10
CA ASP A 323 -18.47 -8.40 4.19
C ASP A 323 -19.04 -8.25 2.78
N ALA A 324 -20.36 -8.29 2.65
CA ALA A 324 -21.02 -8.10 1.38
C ALA A 324 -22.36 -7.40 1.55
N VAL A 325 -22.72 -6.62 0.54
CA VAL A 325 -24.02 -5.98 0.45
C VAL A 325 -24.73 -6.56 -0.75
N GLY A 326 -25.89 -7.18 -0.52
CA GLY A 326 -26.66 -7.83 -1.57
C GLY A 326 -27.27 -6.85 -2.58
N ASN A 327 -27.52 -5.60 -2.16
CA ASN A 327 -28.02 -4.55 -3.03
C ASN A 327 -27.65 -3.16 -2.49
N LEU A 328 -26.70 -2.49 -3.16
CA LEU A 328 -26.22 -1.17 -2.73
C LEU A 328 -27.21 -0.03 -2.99
N GLY A 329 -28.24 -0.24 -3.82
CA GLY A 329 -29.28 0.76 -4.04
C GLY A 329 -30.20 0.95 -2.82
N TYR A 330 -30.29 -0.05 -1.94
CA TYR A 330 -31.20 -0.04 -0.79
C TYR A 330 -30.50 -0.09 0.57
N SER A 331 -29.18 -0.27 0.59
CA SER A 331 -28.38 -0.39 1.82
C SER A 331 -27.39 0.77 1.91
N PRO A 332 -27.67 1.82 2.71
CA PRO A 332 -26.79 2.99 2.81
C PRO A 332 -25.55 2.63 3.63
N ILE A 333 -24.44 2.42 2.92
CA ILE A 333 -23.10 2.18 3.48
C ILE A 333 -22.09 2.87 2.55
N ASP A 334 -21.05 3.53 3.07
CA ASP A 334 -19.90 3.90 2.22
C ASP A 334 -19.24 2.58 1.76
N PRO A 335 -19.18 2.27 0.46
CA PRO A 335 -18.55 1.04 -0.03
C PRO A 335 -17.12 0.83 0.48
N ALA A 336 -16.39 1.90 0.82
CA ALA A 336 -15.07 1.78 1.43
C ALA A 336 -15.10 1.14 2.84
N GLU A 337 -16.21 1.21 3.57
CA GLU A 337 -16.37 0.53 4.87
C GLU A 337 -16.32 -0.99 4.75
N LEU A 338 -16.68 -1.56 3.58
CA LEU A 338 -16.59 -3.01 3.36
C LEU A 338 -15.17 -3.54 3.57
N LEU A 339 -14.14 -2.74 3.23
CA LEU A 339 -12.73 -3.09 3.47
C LEU A 339 -12.45 -3.24 4.97
N ALA A 340 -12.87 -2.25 5.77
CA ALA A 340 -12.65 -2.25 7.21
C ALA A 340 -13.41 -3.39 7.89
N ARG A 341 -14.66 -3.64 7.46
CA ARG A 341 -15.52 -4.70 7.99
C ARG A 341 -14.98 -6.09 7.64
N ALA A 342 -14.60 -6.33 6.39
CA ALA A 342 -13.97 -7.58 5.97
C ALA A 342 -12.67 -7.86 6.73
N MET A 343 -11.83 -6.83 6.91
CA MET A 343 -10.58 -6.94 7.68
C MET A 343 -10.85 -7.23 9.17
N ALA A 344 -11.86 -6.62 9.78
CA ALA A 344 -12.28 -6.96 11.14
C ALA A 344 -12.79 -8.40 11.23
N ALA A 345 -13.55 -8.86 10.23
CA ALA A 345 -14.10 -10.21 10.19
C ALA A 345 -13.03 -11.30 10.20
N VAL A 346 -11.84 -11.06 9.62
CA VAL A 346 -10.69 -11.99 9.68
C VAL A 346 -10.38 -12.38 11.13
N ARG A 347 -10.50 -11.42 12.06
CA ARG A 347 -10.14 -11.59 13.47
C ARG A 347 -11.33 -12.02 14.32
N VAL A 348 -12.47 -11.34 14.17
CA VAL A 348 -13.62 -11.46 15.11
C VAL A 348 -14.94 -11.81 14.43
N GLY A 349 -14.95 -12.06 13.12
CA GLY A 349 -16.18 -12.37 12.38
C GLY A 349 -16.81 -13.71 12.78
N GLN A 350 -18.06 -13.94 12.40
CA GLN A 350 -18.74 -15.21 12.58
C GLN A 350 -18.20 -16.23 11.55
N ALA A 351 -17.78 -17.41 11.99
CA ALA A 351 -17.26 -18.44 11.09
C ALA A 351 -18.38 -19.05 10.23
N GLU A 352 -18.12 -19.24 8.94
CA GLU A 352 -19.06 -19.91 8.04
C GLU A 352 -19.14 -21.42 8.34
N PRO A 353 -20.34 -22.04 8.37
CA PRO A 353 -20.52 -23.43 8.80
C PRO A 353 -19.69 -24.44 8.00
N ASP A 354 -19.66 -24.29 6.68
CA ASP A 354 -18.99 -25.24 5.77
C ASP A 354 -17.50 -24.93 5.58
N CYS A 355 -17.06 -23.73 5.96
CA CYS A 355 -15.67 -23.29 5.83
C CYS A 355 -15.27 -22.35 6.98
N PRO A 356 -14.95 -22.88 8.17
CA PRO A 356 -14.73 -22.06 9.38
C PRO A 356 -13.55 -21.08 9.30
N TRP A 357 -12.64 -21.27 8.34
CA TRP A 357 -11.53 -20.35 8.06
C TRP A 357 -11.97 -19.09 7.31
N VAL A 358 -13.19 -19.08 6.74
CA VAL A 358 -13.87 -17.91 6.19
C VAL A 358 -14.82 -17.38 7.25
N ARG A 359 -14.73 -16.09 7.54
CA ARG A 359 -15.49 -15.43 8.60
C ARG A 359 -16.26 -14.25 8.02
N ARG A 360 -17.55 -14.19 8.32
CA ARG A 360 -18.44 -13.09 7.93
C ARG A 360 -18.37 -11.96 8.95
N PHE A 361 -18.40 -10.73 8.48
CA PHE A 361 -18.63 -9.58 9.34
C PHE A 361 -20.08 -9.58 9.83
N GLU A 362 -20.26 -9.55 11.15
CA GLU A 362 -21.53 -9.22 11.77
C GLU A 362 -21.35 -7.94 12.57
N VAL A 363 -22.34 -7.06 12.51
CA VAL A 363 -22.40 -5.94 13.44
C VAL A 363 -22.66 -6.55 14.80
N THR A 364 -21.64 -6.61 15.66
CA THR A 364 -21.83 -6.99 17.07
C THR A 364 -22.86 -6.03 17.65
N ALA A 365 -24.08 -6.53 17.87
CA ALA A 365 -25.02 -5.85 18.74
C ALA A 365 -24.32 -5.69 20.09
N VAL A 366 -24.15 -4.46 20.55
CA VAL A 366 -23.73 -4.21 21.92
C VAL A 366 -24.72 -4.97 22.82
N PRO A 367 -24.28 -5.90 23.69
CA PRO A 367 -25.18 -6.55 24.63
C PRO A 367 -25.56 -5.49 25.68
N GLY A 368 -26.66 -4.78 25.42
CA GLY A 368 -27.12 -3.68 26.27
C GLY A 368 -28.00 -2.62 25.61
N GLY A 369 -28.52 -2.84 24.39
CA GLY A 369 -29.54 -1.99 23.79
C GLY A 369 -30.71 -2.83 23.34
N ASP A 370 -31.78 -2.88 24.15
CA ASP A 370 -33.06 -3.45 23.74
C ASP A 370 -33.45 -2.93 22.36
N GLY A 371 -33.86 -3.85 21.50
CA GLY A 371 -34.50 -3.56 20.22
C GLY A 371 -35.85 -2.89 20.46
N ALA A 372 -35.83 -1.61 20.81
CA ALA A 372 -36.94 -0.70 20.61
C ALA A 372 -36.75 -0.05 19.24
N SER A 373 -37.66 -0.37 18.32
CA SER A 373 -37.87 0.39 17.09
C SER A 373 -37.89 1.88 17.42
N VAL A 374 -36.90 2.64 16.95
CA VAL A 374 -36.91 4.10 17.07
C VAL A 374 -38.13 4.61 16.28
N PRO A 375 -39.14 5.25 16.89
CA PRO A 375 -40.20 5.86 16.13
C PRO A 375 -39.59 7.02 15.35
N ARG A 376 -39.80 7.03 14.02
CA ARG A 376 -39.53 8.17 13.17
C ARG A 376 -40.27 9.39 13.73
N THR A 377 -39.54 10.31 14.35
CA THR A 377 -40.07 11.61 14.76
C THR A 377 -40.17 12.51 13.54
N THR A 378 -41.34 12.49 12.90
CA THR A 378 -41.75 13.59 12.02
C THR A 378 -41.92 14.85 12.90
N PRO A 379 -41.31 15.99 12.55
CA PRO A 379 -41.52 17.24 13.29
C PRO A 379 -42.98 17.72 13.11
N PRO A 380 -43.62 18.29 14.13
CA PRO A 380 -44.98 18.80 14.01
C PRO A 380 -44.96 20.16 13.29
N GLY A 381 -45.51 20.23 12.08
CA GLY A 381 -45.75 21.48 11.36
C GLY A 381 -46.06 21.27 9.89
N PHE A 382 -47.10 21.96 9.40
CA PHE A 382 -47.68 21.91 8.05
C PHE A 382 -48.59 20.70 7.74
N VAL A 383 -49.77 20.72 8.36
CA VAL A 383 -50.98 20.18 7.73
C VAL A 383 -51.32 21.08 6.54
N LEU A 384 -51.20 20.57 5.32
CA LEU A 384 -51.85 21.15 4.14
C LEU A 384 -53.32 20.72 4.18
N GLU A 385 -54.18 21.65 4.56
CA GLU A 385 -55.63 21.47 4.54
C GLU A 385 -56.11 21.34 3.09
N ASN A 386 -56.43 20.11 2.69
CA ASN A 386 -57.09 19.82 1.43
C ASN A 386 -58.54 20.29 1.53
N ARG A 387 -58.82 21.53 1.09
CA ARG A 387 -60.17 21.98 0.79
C ARG A 387 -60.74 21.11 -0.34
N ARG A 388 -61.52 20.08 0.03
CA ARG A 388 -62.47 19.47 -0.88
C ARG A 388 -63.75 20.32 -0.87
N THR A 389 -63.94 21.00 -1.99
CA THR A 389 -65.23 21.42 -2.53
C THR A 389 -66.20 20.25 -2.65
N THR A 390 -67.50 20.58 -2.68
CA THR A 390 -68.76 19.79 -2.76
C THR A 390 -69.44 19.64 -1.39
N ARG A 391 -70.65 20.14 -1.14
CA ARG A 391 -71.76 20.55 -2.01
C ARG A 391 -72.60 21.63 -1.33
#